data_AF-A0A7X6RIL3-F1
#
_entry.id   AF-A0A7X6RIL3-F1
#
_cell.length_a   1.000
_cell.length_b   1.000
_cell.length_c   1.000
_cell.angle_alpha   90.00
_cell.angle_beta   90.00
_cell.angle_gamma   90.00
#
_symmetry.space_group_name_H-M   'P 1'
#
loop_
_entity.id
_entity.type
_entity.pdbx_description
1 polymer ?
#
loop_
_entity_poly.entity_id
_entity_poly.type
_entity_poly.pdbx_seq_one_letter_code
_entity_poly.pdbx_strand_id
1 'polypeptide(L)'
;MTLQVIPEDLPGIGALLSTIETGLASALSSAAATAHPAPAAVDPVSQAAALCFTAYTESLTACSARGVGYLRDGSSALNPVSIDYSVRDISSGSDVAARGIFTP
;
A
#
# COMPACT_ATOMS: atom_id res chain seq x y z
N MET A 1 14.35 11.10 -18.11
CA MET A 1 14.54 10.51 -16.76
C MET A 1 15.24 9.18 -16.94
N THR A 2 16.36 8.97 -16.24
CA THR A 2 16.98 7.65 -16.08
C THR A 2 16.41 7.01 -14.83
N LEU A 3 15.81 5.83 -14.98
CA LEU A 3 15.28 5.05 -13.86
C LEU A 3 16.45 4.32 -13.19
N GLN A 4 16.67 4.59 -11.90
CA GLN A 4 17.62 3.84 -11.07
C GLN A 4 16.82 3.02 -10.07
N VAL A 5 17.02 1.70 -10.08
CA VAL A 5 16.38 0.75 -9.18
C VAL A 5 17.47 -0.08 -8.53
N ILE A 6 17.35 -0.28 -7.21
CA ILE A 6 18.17 -1.20 -6.43
C ILE A 6 17.25 -2.37 -6.10
N PRO A 7 17.30 -3.50 -6.83
CA PRO A 7 16.34 -4.59 -6.69
C PRO A 7 16.31 -5.14 -5.27
N GLU A 8 17.47 -5.17 -4.60
CA GLU A 8 17.65 -5.74 -3.26
C GLU A 8 16.83 -5.01 -2.18
N ASP A 9 16.50 -3.72 -2.41
CA ASP A 9 15.70 -2.92 -1.48
C ASP A 9 14.20 -3.20 -1.64
N LEU A 10 13.75 -3.68 -2.80
CA LEU A 10 12.32 -3.84 -3.12
C LEU A 10 11.61 -4.87 -2.21
N PRO A 11 12.18 -6.04 -1.89
CA PRO A 11 11.58 -6.95 -0.90
C PRO A 11 11.46 -6.31 0.50
N GLY A 12 12.47 -5.53 0.91
CA GLY A 12 12.45 -4.81 2.19
C GLY A 12 11.33 -3.76 2.24
N ILE A 13 11.15 -2.99 1.17
CA ILE A 13 10.03 -2.04 1.01
C ILE A 13 8.69 -2.79 1.02
N GLY A 14 8.60 -3.94 0.36
CA GLY A 14 7.40 -4.79 0.37
C GLY A 14 7.01 -5.24 1.79
N ALA A 15 7.98 -5.67 2.60
CA ALA A 15 7.75 -6.05 3.99
C ALA A 15 7.28 -4.86 4.86
N LEU A 16 7.86 -3.67 4.64
CA LEU A 16 7.41 -2.45 5.31
C LEU A 16 5.97 -2.09 4.94
N LEU A 17 5.60 -2.17 3.66
CA LEU A 17 4.24 -1.91 3.20
C LEU A 17 3.23 -2.88 3.82
N SER A 18 3.57 -4.16 3.96
CA SER A 18 2.71 -5.15 4.61
C SER A 18 2.56 -4.91 6.13
N THR A 19 3.61 -4.41 6.78
CA THR A 19 3.54 -3.99 8.19
C THR A 19 2.60 -2.79 8.35
N ILE A 20 2.71 -1.79 7.47
CA ILE A 20 1.85 -0.61 7.48
C ILE A 20 0.41 -0.99 7.16
N GLU A 21 0.18 -1.87 6.17
CA GLU A 21 -1.13 -2.44 5.84
C GLU A 21 -1.79 -3.03 7.09
N THR A 22 -1.08 -3.92 7.80
CA THR A 22 -1.60 -4.60 8.99
C THR A 22 -1.92 -3.60 10.10
N GLY A 23 -1.03 -2.63 10.34
CA GLY A 23 -1.23 -1.59 11.34
C GLY A 23 -2.45 -0.72 11.03
N LEU A 24 -2.59 -0.28 9.77
CA LEU A 24 -3.71 0.54 9.33
C LEU A 24 -5.04 -0.24 9.38
N ALA A 25 -5.06 -1.50 8.94
CA ALA A 25 -6.24 -2.34 9.00
C ALA A 25 -6.72 -2.55 10.45
N SER A 26 -5.79 -2.81 11.36
CA SER A 26 -6.09 -2.93 12.79
C SER A 26 -6.64 -1.63 13.40
N ALA A 27 -5.99 -0.50 13.10
CA ALA A 27 -6.44 0.81 13.57
C ALA A 27 -7.84 1.16 13.03
N LEU A 28 -8.11 0.89 11.75
CA LEU A 28 -9.43 1.10 11.15
C LEU A 28 -10.49 0.21 11.77
N SER A 29 -10.21 -1.07 11.99
CA SER A 29 -11.15 -1.99 12.63
C SER A 29 -11.50 -1.53 14.05
N SER A 30 -10.51 -1.07 14.81
CA SER A 30 -10.70 -0.56 16.17
C SER A 30 -11.51 0.75 16.19
N ALA A 31 -11.18 1.68 15.29
CA ALA A 31 -11.88 2.96 15.17
C ALA A 31 -13.33 2.77 14.72
N ALA A 32 -13.57 1.92 13.71
CA ALA A 32 -14.91 1.64 13.21
C ALA A 32 -15.83 1.02 14.27
N ALA A 33 -15.29 0.20 15.17
CA ALA A 33 -16.07 -0.42 16.26
C ALA A 33 -16.57 0.59 17.30
N THR A 34 -15.95 1.76 17.41
CA THR A 34 -16.28 2.78 18.41
C THR A 34 -16.92 4.02 17.82
N ALA A 35 -16.86 4.19 16.50
CA ALA A 35 -17.41 5.34 15.79
C ALA A 35 -18.93 5.17 15.55
N HIS A 36 -19.71 5.32 16.62
CA HIS A 36 -21.16 5.36 16.58
C HIS A 36 -21.67 6.72 17.09
N PRO A 37 -21.79 7.73 16.21
CA PRO A 37 -22.30 9.04 16.58
C PRO A 37 -23.74 8.92 17.10
N ALA A 38 -23.98 9.43 18.30
CA ALA A 38 -25.30 9.56 18.88
C ALA A 38 -25.69 11.05 18.96
N PRO A 39 -26.98 11.39 18.79
CA PRO A 39 -27.43 12.77 18.95
C PRO A 39 -27.28 13.22 20.41
N ALA A 40 -26.78 14.44 20.62
CA ALA A 40 -26.58 15.00 21.96
C ALA A 40 -27.92 15.36 22.65
N ALA A 41 -28.95 15.66 21.85
CA ALA A 41 -30.30 15.94 22.31
C ALA A 41 -31.34 15.50 21.26
N VAL A 42 -32.62 15.54 21.63
CA VAL A 42 -33.74 15.10 20.77
C VAL A 42 -34.12 16.15 19.73
N ASP A 43 -33.51 17.34 19.77
CA ASP A 43 -33.81 18.39 18.80
C ASP A 43 -33.39 17.99 17.37
N PRO A 44 -34.05 18.56 16.33
CA PRO A 44 -33.76 18.20 14.94
C PRO A 44 -32.32 18.46 14.50
N VAL A 45 -31.62 19.45 15.09
CA VAL A 45 -30.25 19.79 14.71
C VAL A 45 -29.28 18.75 15.24
N SER A 46 -29.44 18.32 16.50
CA SER A 46 -28.65 17.23 17.08
C SER A 46 -28.81 15.91 16.32
N GLN A 47 -30.04 15.59 15.89
CA GLN A 47 -30.30 14.40 15.06
C GLN A 47 -29.64 14.51 13.68
N ALA A 48 -29.79 15.66 13.00
CA ALA A 48 -29.16 15.89 11.69
C ALA A 48 -27.62 15.82 11.77
N ALA A 49 -27.03 16.35 12.84
CA ALA A 49 -25.59 16.28 13.07
C ALA A 49 -25.11 14.84 13.24
N ALA A 50 -25.80 14.03 14.05
CA ALA A 50 -25.47 12.62 14.24
C ALA A 50 -25.53 11.85 12.91
N LEU A 51 -26.57 12.06 12.10
CA LEU A 51 -26.69 11.44 10.78
C LEU A 51 -25.54 11.82 9.84
N CYS A 52 -25.13 13.10 9.85
CA CYS A 52 -24.01 13.59 9.05
C CYS A 52 -22.69 12.91 9.46
N PHE A 53 -22.43 12.80 10.76
CA PHE A 53 -21.23 12.10 11.25
C PHE A 53 -21.26 10.61 10.92
N THR A 54 -22.41 9.95 10.97
CA THR A 54 -22.53 8.54 10.58
C THR A 54 -22.15 8.34 9.11
N ALA A 55 -22.74 9.14 8.20
CA ALA A 55 -22.43 9.08 6.78
C ALA A 55 -20.94 9.39 6.49
N TYR A 56 -20.37 10.36 7.21
CA TYR A 56 -18.94 10.68 7.10
C TYR A 56 -18.07 9.50 7.54
N THR A 57 -18.41 8.85 8.65
CA THR A 57 -17.65 7.72 9.20
C THR A 57 -17.65 6.54 8.24
N GLU A 58 -18.79 6.24 7.61
CA GLU A 58 -18.89 5.22 6.56
C GLU A 58 -18.00 5.54 5.37
N SER A 59 -18.05 6.78 4.86
CA SER A 59 -17.23 7.21 3.72
C SER A 59 -15.73 7.15 4.03
N LEU A 60 -15.32 7.63 5.21
CA LEU A 60 -13.93 7.62 5.66
C LEU A 60 -13.41 6.17 5.78
N THR A 61 -14.21 5.29 6.39
CA THR A 61 -13.84 3.88 6.58
C THR A 61 -13.71 3.17 5.25
N ALA A 62 -14.66 3.37 4.32
CA ALA A 62 -14.61 2.79 2.99
C ALA A 62 -13.40 3.29 2.17
N CYS A 63 -13.09 4.59 2.25
CA CYS A 63 -11.93 5.16 1.58
C CYS A 63 -10.62 4.56 2.13
N SER A 64 -10.50 4.48 3.46
CA SER A 64 -9.31 3.97 4.13
C SER A 64 -9.11 2.47 3.89
N ALA A 65 -10.19 1.69 3.86
CA ALA A 65 -10.15 0.26 3.51
C ALA A 65 -9.63 0.02 2.09
N ARG A 66 -9.97 0.89 1.11
CA ARG A 66 -9.34 0.82 -0.23
C ARG A 66 -7.85 1.12 -0.17
N GLY A 67 -7.43 2.10 0.65
CA GLY A 67 -6.02 2.39 0.88
C GLY A 67 -5.23 1.20 1.42
N VAL A 68 -5.81 0.44 2.36
CA VAL A 68 -5.26 -0.84 2.85
C VAL A 68 -5.09 -1.83 1.70
N GLY A 69 -6.09 -1.95 0.82
CA GLY A 69 -6.00 -2.77 -0.39
C GLY A 69 -4.82 -2.40 -1.28
N TYR A 70 -4.58 -1.11 -1.52
CA TYR A 70 -3.44 -0.66 -2.32
C TYR A 70 -2.08 -0.95 -1.68
N LEU A 71 -1.97 -0.89 -0.35
CA LEU A 71 -0.74 -1.26 0.35
C LEU A 71 -0.44 -2.76 0.19
N ARG A 72 -1.48 -3.60 0.27
CA ARG A 72 -1.38 -5.05 0.05
C ARG A 72 -1.00 -5.38 -1.39
N ASP A 73 -1.65 -4.76 -2.36
CA ASP A 73 -1.36 -4.98 -3.78
C ASP A 73 0.08 -4.54 -4.08
N GLY A 74 0.48 -3.37 -3.58
CA GLY A 74 1.83 -2.86 -3.71
C GLY A 74 2.89 -3.78 -3.08
N SER A 75 2.67 -4.25 -1.84
CA SER A 75 3.61 -5.15 -1.17
C SER A 75 3.78 -6.48 -1.94
N SER A 76 2.68 -7.02 -2.49
CA SER A 76 2.69 -8.26 -3.26
C SER A 76 3.41 -8.15 -4.61
N ALA A 77 3.42 -6.96 -5.22
CA ALA A 77 4.01 -6.72 -6.53
C ALA A 77 5.54 -6.49 -6.49
N LEU A 78 6.08 -5.98 -5.38
CA LEU A 78 7.49 -5.57 -5.31
C LEU A 78 8.49 -6.74 -5.38
N ASN A 79 8.15 -7.90 -4.83
CA ASN A 79 9.05 -9.05 -4.87
C ASN A 79 9.18 -9.65 -6.29
N PRO A 80 8.09 -9.89 -7.06
CA PRO A 80 8.19 -10.23 -8.48
C PRO A 80 9.01 -9.21 -9.28
N VAL A 81 8.79 -7.92 -9.06
CA VAL A 81 9.52 -6.85 -9.75
C VAL A 81 11.02 -6.89 -9.43
N SER A 82 11.39 -7.16 -8.18
CA SER A 82 12.79 -7.38 -7.79
C SER A 82 13.43 -8.50 -8.60
N ILE A 83 12.75 -9.64 -8.69
CA ILE A 83 13.25 -10.82 -9.44
C ILE A 83 13.43 -10.46 -10.91
N ASP A 84 12.45 -9.79 -11.52
CA ASP A 84 12.52 -9.38 -12.92
C ASP A 84 13.71 -8.45 -13.20
N TYR A 85 13.99 -7.49 -12.32
CA TYR A 85 15.17 -6.63 -12.46
C TYR A 85 16.46 -7.43 -12.33
N SER A 86 16.59 -8.32 -11.34
CA SER A 86 17.78 -9.14 -11.15
C SER A 86 18.04 -10.08 -12.33
N VAL A 87 16.99 -10.71 -12.88
CA VAL A 87 17.12 -11.58 -14.06
C VAL A 87 17.57 -10.80 -15.29
N ARG A 88 17.01 -9.60 -15.52
CA ARG A 88 17.41 -8.74 -16.63
C ARG A 88 18.87 -8.29 -16.48
N ASP A 89 19.29 -7.91 -15.28
CA ASP A 89 20.68 -7.51 -15.02
C ASP A 89 21.67 -8.64 -15.32
N ILE A 90 21.37 -9.86 -14.86
CA ILE A 90 22.18 -11.07 -15.17
C ILE A 90 22.25 -11.31 -16.68
N SER A 91 21.11 -11.25 -17.38
CA SER A 91 21.06 -11.49 -18.83
C SER A 91 21.85 -10.44 -19.61
N SER A 92 21.72 -9.15 -19.25
CA SER A 92 22.47 -8.06 -19.86
C SER A 92 23.96 -8.16 -19.56
N GLY A 93 24.33 -8.56 -18.34
CA GLY A 93 25.72 -8.83 -17.97
C GLY A 93 26.33 -9.95 -18.83
N SER A 94 25.56 -11.00 -19.12
CA SER A 94 25.99 -12.09 -20.00
C SER A 94 26.19 -11.64 -21.45
N ASP A 95 25.32 -10.77 -21.98
CA ASP A 95 25.46 -10.19 -23.31
C ASP A 95 26.68 -9.26 -23.43
N VAL A 96 26.94 -8.46 -22.40
CA VAL A 96 28.13 -7.60 -22.32
C VAL A 96 29.39 -8.45 -22.25
N ALA A 97 29.41 -9.49 -21.41
CA ALA A 97 30.53 -10.41 -21.29
C ALA A 97 30.80 -11.11 -22.64
N ALA A 98 29.77 -11.60 -23.32
CA ALA A 98 29.89 -12.26 -24.63
C ALA A 98 30.44 -11.33 -25.72
N ARG A 99 30.11 -10.04 -25.69
CA ARG A 99 30.64 -9.02 -26.62
C ARG A 99 32.03 -8.49 -26.21
N GLY A 100 32.37 -8.60 -24.93
CA GLY A 100 33.65 -8.17 -24.35
C GLY A 100 34.78 -9.20 -24.48
N ILE A 101 34.49 -10.42 -24.95
CA ILE A 101 35.52 -11.39 -25.33
C ILE A 101 36.23 -10.84 -26.57
N PHE A 102 37.38 -10.21 -26.34
CA PHE A 102 38.37 -9.92 -27.37
C PHE A 102 38.97 -11.25 -27.82
N THR A 103 38.57 -11.74 -28.99
CA THR A 103 39.29 -12.82 -29.68
C THR A 103 40.61 -12.24 -30.23
N PRO A 104 41.78 -12.76 -29.80
CA PRO A 104 43.07 -12.37 -30.37
C PRO A 104 43.22 -12.79 -31.84
#